data_AF-A0A3B3H8S1-F1
#
_entry.id   AF-A0A3B3H8S1-F1
#
_cell.length_a   1.000
_cell.length_b   1.000
_cell.length_c   1.000
_cell.angle_alpha   90.00
_cell.angle_beta   90.00
_cell.angle_gamma   90.00
#
_symmetry.space_group_name_H-M   'P 1'
#
loop_
_entity.id
_entity.type
_entity.pdbx_description
1 polymer ?
#
loop_
_entity_poly.entity_id
_entity_poly.type
_entity_poly.pdbx_seq_one_letter_code
_entity_poly.pdbx_strand_id
1 'polypeptide(L)'
;YHFINENKSWTEAQLYCKDKNHTDLATVSSMADMNRLRQHLGNRSAWIGLYREANGNRMWQWSQPDVKFNESQKDEWYTNEPNDVETENCGTLWTDKKWADLSCNRKQPFICYNSLNWTDAQSFCRDRHTDLISGPEQMEKLDVVKTDALVLKSEGGFVFIGLFRDAWQWNDGSSFSFRFWNLQYDDEKNNSSCAMMNEGGRWSSENCSVEHPFICYDHVILIKENMTWEEALYYCRHHHHDLVTITNLNEQIWVQEKTKNASSPFVTGLRYTCTLGFWFWVSDEVVHYKNWASPEQVNECDMSGAMQTGGEH
;
A
#
# COMPACT_ATOMS: atom_id res chain seq x y z
N TYR A 1 -6.08 11.16 7.91
CA TYR A 1 -5.62 10.45 9.11
C TYR A 1 -5.93 11.30 10.33
N HIS A 2 -6.38 10.69 11.41
CA HIS A 2 -6.83 11.35 12.62
C HIS A 2 -6.22 10.64 13.83
N PHE A 3 -5.33 11.31 14.56
CA PHE A 3 -4.72 10.75 15.77
C PHE A 3 -5.69 10.88 16.95
N ILE A 4 -6.02 9.76 17.59
CA ILE A 4 -6.93 9.70 18.73
C ILE A 4 -6.12 9.42 19.99
N ASN A 5 -6.08 10.40 20.89
CA ASN A 5 -5.33 10.35 22.14
C ASN A 5 -6.16 9.73 23.27
N GLU A 6 -6.79 8.58 23.00
CA GLU A 6 -7.50 7.74 23.96
C GLU A 6 -6.86 6.35 23.97
N ASN A 7 -6.59 5.79 25.16
CA ASN A 7 -6.07 4.44 25.25
C ASN A 7 -7.21 3.42 25.08
N LYS A 8 -7.06 2.51 24.12
CA LYS A 8 -8.00 1.41 23.85
C LYS A 8 -7.25 0.16 23.38
N SER A 9 -7.81 -1.02 23.63
CA SER A 9 -7.34 -2.24 22.97
C SER A 9 -7.50 -2.13 21.46
N TRP A 10 -6.79 -2.94 20.67
CA TRP A 10 -6.83 -2.83 19.21
C TRP A 10 -8.27 -3.00 18.66
N THR A 11 -9.03 -3.96 19.22
CA THR A 11 -10.44 -4.20 18.84
C THR A 11 -11.35 -3.03 19.22
N GLU A 12 -11.18 -2.44 20.40
CA GLU A 12 -11.96 -1.27 20.82
C GLU A 12 -11.61 -0.02 19.98
N ALA A 13 -10.34 0.13 19.59
CA ALA A 13 -9.87 1.20 18.73
C ALA A 13 -10.48 1.11 17.33
N GLN A 14 -10.52 -0.09 16.75
CA GLN A 14 -11.21 -0.38 15.49
C GLN A 14 -12.69 0.00 15.53
N LEU A 15 -13.40 -0.47 16.57
CA LEU A 15 -14.82 -0.15 16.77
C LEU A 15 -15.04 1.35 16.93
N TYR A 16 -14.18 2.03 17.69
CA TYR A 16 -14.26 3.48 17.84
C TYR A 16 -14.15 4.20 16.49
N CYS A 17 -13.19 3.82 15.62
CA CYS A 17 -13.05 4.47 14.32
C CYS A 17 -14.35 4.34 13.52
N LYS A 18 -14.95 3.15 13.48
CA LYS A 18 -16.21 2.90 12.77
C LYS A 18 -17.39 3.67 13.38
N ASP A 19 -17.52 3.66 14.71
CA ASP A 19 -18.60 4.32 15.44
C ASP A 19 -18.52 5.85 15.39
N LYS A 20 -17.31 6.41 15.22
CA LYS A 20 -17.06 7.85 15.12
C LYS A 20 -16.98 8.36 13.68
N ASN A 21 -17.57 7.63 12.74
CA ASN A 21 -17.73 8.03 11.34
C ASN A 21 -16.40 8.17 10.56
N HIS A 22 -15.38 7.43 10.99
CA HIS A 22 -14.18 7.15 10.19
C HIS A 22 -14.36 5.83 9.44
N THR A 23 -13.48 5.53 8.49
CA THR A 23 -13.53 4.23 7.81
C THR A 23 -13.05 3.11 8.74
N ASP A 24 -11.80 3.20 9.20
CA ASP A 24 -11.19 2.17 10.04
C ASP A 24 -9.90 2.71 10.71
N LEU A 25 -9.18 1.85 11.43
CA LEU A 25 -7.78 2.08 11.82
C LEU A 25 -6.90 2.28 10.59
N ALA A 26 -5.89 3.14 10.71
CA ALA A 26 -5.05 3.59 9.61
C ALA A 26 -4.48 2.46 8.73
N THR A 27 -4.86 2.46 7.46
CA THR A 27 -4.19 1.72 6.39
C THR A 27 -3.08 2.56 5.78
N VAL A 28 -1.94 1.94 5.50
CA VAL A 28 -0.80 2.60 4.85
C VAL A 28 -0.51 1.90 3.53
N SER A 29 -0.67 2.63 2.43
CA SER A 29 -0.45 2.09 1.09
C SER A 29 0.87 2.55 0.48
N SER A 30 1.50 3.62 0.98
CA SER A 30 2.72 4.17 0.36
C SER A 30 3.59 4.97 1.34
N MET A 31 4.76 5.40 0.87
CA MET A 31 5.61 6.32 1.63
C MET A 31 4.98 7.73 1.78
N ALA A 32 4.08 8.13 0.87
CA ALA A 32 3.34 9.38 1.01
C ALA A 32 2.36 9.31 2.20
N ASP A 33 1.66 8.19 2.36
CA ASP A 33 0.81 7.93 3.54
C ASP A 33 1.64 7.94 4.82
N MET A 34 2.81 7.28 4.82
CA MET A 34 3.73 7.30 5.95
C MET A 34 4.17 8.72 6.33
N ASN A 35 4.53 9.53 5.34
CA ASN A 35 4.97 10.90 5.57
C ASN A 35 3.83 11.77 6.13
N ARG A 36 2.60 11.61 5.63
CA ARG A 36 1.41 12.29 6.17
C ARG A 36 1.10 11.84 7.60
N LEU A 37 1.18 10.54 7.86
CA LEU A 37 0.96 9.98 9.20
C LEU A 37 1.95 10.55 10.21
N ARG A 38 3.25 10.55 9.90
CA ARG A 38 4.31 11.08 10.77
C ARG A 38 4.05 12.51 11.24
N GLN A 39 3.49 13.36 10.38
CA GLN A 39 3.14 14.74 10.75
C GLN A 39 2.09 14.81 11.88
N HIS A 40 1.23 13.80 11.99
CA HIS A 40 0.19 13.71 13.01
C HIS A 40 0.59 12.98 14.31
N LEU A 41 1.60 12.09 14.28
CA LEU A 41 2.04 11.35 15.49
C LEU A 41 2.91 12.17 16.43
N GLY A 42 3.82 13.01 15.90
CA GLY A 42 4.90 13.58 16.70
C GLY A 42 5.75 12.47 17.36
N ASN A 43 6.06 12.60 18.66
CA ASN A 43 6.80 11.62 19.45
C ASN A 43 5.88 10.67 20.21
N ARG A 44 4.96 9.98 19.52
CA ARG A 44 4.03 9.04 20.16
C ARG A 44 3.92 7.76 19.34
N SER A 45 3.53 6.68 20.02
CA SER A 45 3.17 5.42 19.36
C SER A 45 1.65 5.28 19.28
N ALA A 46 1.15 4.60 18.24
CA ALA A 46 -0.28 4.41 18.05
C ALA A 46 -0.61 3.11 17.30
N TRP A 47 -1.78 2.53 17.57
CA TRP A 47 -2.33 1.45 16.76
C TRP A 47 -2.61 1.89 15.32
N ILE A 48 -2.36 0.96 14.40
CA ILE A 48 -2.72 1.04 12.97
C ILE A 48 -3.54 -0.19 12.57
N GLY A 49 -4.11 -0.17 11.35
CA GLY A 49 -5.04 -1.19 10.88
C GLY A 49 -4.42 -2.53 10.47
N LEU A 50 -3.09 -2.69 10.58
CA LEU A 50 -2.43 -3.93 10.21
C LEU A 50 -2.54 -4.96 11.35
N TYR A 51 -3.05 -6.14 11.03
CA TYR A 51 -3.21 -7.24 11.99
C TYR A 51 -2.98 -8.60 11.32
N ARG A 52 -2.81 -9.66 12.12
CA ARG A 52 -2.73 -11.03 11.63
C ARG A 52 -3.61 -11.97 12.46
N GLU A 53 -4.20 -12.95 11.79
CA GLU A 53 -4.88 -14.05 12.47
C GLU A 53 -3.88 -15.10 12.93
N ALA A 54 -4.12 -15.72 14.09
CA ALA A 54 -3.18 -16.65 14.72
C ALA A 54 -2.80 -17.87 13.84
N ASN A 55 -3.64 -18.22 12.86
CA ASN A 55 -3.42 -19.31 11.89
C ASN A 55 -3.65 -18.84 10.44
N GLY A 56 -3.44 -17.55 10.14
CA GLY A 56 -3.65 -17.02 8.80
C GLY A 56 -2.72 -17.69 7.78
N ASN A 57 -3.25 -18.01 6.60
CA ASN A 57 -2.41 -18.45 5.48
C ASN A 57 -1.50 -17.30 5.05
N ARG A 58 -0.19 -17.53 5.02
CA ARG A 58 0.78 -16.53 4.55
C ARG A 58 0.71 -16.43 3.03
N MET A 59 0.69 -15.21 2.52
CA MET A 59 0.56 -14.93 1.09
C MET A 59 1.78 -14.17 0.58
N TRP A 60 2.23 -14.50 -0.62
CA TRP A 60 3.31 -13.78 -1.30
C TRP A 60 2.82 -12.41 -1.78
N GLN A 61 3.66 -11.40 -1.58
CA GLN A 61 3.41 -9.99 -1.87
C GLN A 61 4.70 -9.32 -2.37
N TRP A 62 4.57 -8.26 -3.15
CA TRP A 62 5.71 -7.41 -3.54
C TRP A 62 5.85 -6.22 -2.61
N SER A 63 7.07 -5.82 -2.25
CA SER A 63 7.33 -4.72 -1.34
C SER A 63 6.88 -3.38 -1.90
N GLN A 64 6.95 -3.22 -3.23
CA GLN A 64 6.36 -2.07 -3.89
C GLN A 64 4.82 -2.19 -3.91
N PRO A 65 4.09 -1.20 -3.36
CA PRO A 65 2.64 -1.31 -3.13
C PRO A 65 1.78 -1.43 -4.38
N ASP A 66 2.23 -0.84 -5.49
CA ASP A 66 1.47 -0.82 -6.76
C ASP A 66 1.62 -2.12 -7.55
N VAL A 67 2.52 -3.02 -7.12
CA VAL A 67 2.81 -4.28 -7.81
C VAL A 67 2.10 -5.43 -7.09
N LYS A 68 1.04 -5.97 -7.68
CA LYS A 68 0.31 -7.11 -7.10
C LYS A 68 1.00 -8.43 -7.45
N PHE A 69 1.14 -9.31 -6.45
CA PHE A 69 1.62 -10.66 -6.70
C PHE A 69 0.53 -11.50 -7.36
N ASN A 70 0.91 -12.31 -8.35
CA ASN A 70 -0.01 -13.18 -9.06
C ASN A 70 0.42 -14.64 -8.89
N GLU A 71 -0.40 -15.43 -8.20
CA GLU A 71 -0.13 -16.85 -7.90
C GLU A 71 0.02 -17.75 -9.14
N SER A 72 -0.41 -17.29 -10.32
CA SER A 72 -0.21 -18.03 -11.56
C SER A 72 1.23 -18.00 -12.10
N GLN A 73 2.14 -17.23 -11.48
CA GLN A 73 3.55 -17.08 -11.87
C GLN A 73 4.45 -18.26 -11.44
N LYS A 74 3.94 -19.49 -11.49
CA LYS A 74 4.64 -20.69 -10.98
C LYS A 74 5.96 -20.98 -11.69
N ASP A 75 6.04 -20.64 -12.98
CA ASP A 75 7.24 -20.88 -13.78
C ASP A 75 8.40 -19.94 -13.40
N GLU A 76 8.17 -18.87 -12.64
CA GLU A 76 9.22 -17.93 -12.23
C GLU A 76 10.06 -18.45 -11.06
N TRP A 77 9.58 -19.46 -10.32
CA TRP A 77 10.32 -20.10 -9.24
C TRP A 77 11.43 -21.02 -9.78
N TYR A 78 12.51 -21.11 -9.01
CA TYR A 78 13.57 -22.09 -9.27
C TYR A 78 13.04 -23.51 -8.98
N THR A 79 13.71 -24.51 -9.53
CA THR A 79 13.25 -25.90 -9.38
C THR A 79 13.21 -26.30 -7.91
N ASN A 80 12.03 -26.76 -7.46
CA ASN A 80 11.69 -27.11 -6.07
C ASN A 80 11.47 -25.94 -5.09
N GLU A 81 11.40 -24.70 -5.57
CA GLU A 81 11.03 -23.53 -4.77
C GLU A 81 9.55 -23.13 -4.98
N PRO A 82 8.90 -22.45 -4.02
CA PRO A 82 9.39 -22.20 -2.66
C PRO A 82 9.31 -23.44 -1.78
N ASN A 83 10.37 -23.72 -1.02
CA ASN A 83 10.51 -24.95 -0.24
C ASN A 83 10.24 -24.80 1.27
N ASP A 84 10.22 -23.55 1.76
CA ASP A 84 9.95 -23.17 3.15
C ASP A 84 10.75 -23.95 4.20
N VAL A 85 12.04 -24.18 3.96
CA VAL A 85 12.92 -24.89 4.90
C VAL A 85 13.05 -24.10 6.21
N GLU A 86 12.56 -24.68 7.31
CA GLU A 86 12.34 -24.02 8.61
C GLU A 86 11.24 -22.94 8.56
N THR A 87 11.57 -21.78 7.98
CA THR A 87 10.65 -20.69 7.62
C THR A 87 11.39 -19.72 6.70
N GLU A 88 10.91 -19.57 5.47
CA GLU A 88 11.53 -18.69 4.48
C GLU A 88 10.49 -17.72 3.90
N ASN A 89 10.57 -16.46 4.33
CA ASN A 89 9.55 -15.45 4.03
C ASN A 89 10.05 -14.35 3.09
N CYS A 90 11.31 -14.41 2.65
CA CYS A 90 11.92 -13.38 1.82
C CYS A 90 12.37 -13.95 0.48
N GLY A 91 11.95 -13.33 -0.61
CA GLY A 91 12.30 -13.74 -1.96
C GLY A 91 13.65 -13.22 -2.41
N THR A 92 14.34 -14.04 -3.18
CA THR A 92 15.64 -13.73 -3.80
C THR A 92 15.63 -14.11 -5.27
N LEU A 93 16.53 -13.49 -6.03
CA LEU A 93 16.85 -13.88 -7.41
C LEU A 93 18.09 -14.78 -7.42
N TRP A 94 18.04 -15.87 -8.19
CA TRP A 94 19.19 -16.72 -8.51
C TRP A 94 19.90 -16.26 -9.80
N THR A 95 21.06 -16.86 -10.13
CA THR A 95 21.86 -16.55 -11.34
C THR A 95 21.10 -16.74 -12.66
N ASP A 96 20.05 -17.55 -12.69
CA ASP A 96 19.21 -17.81 -13.88
C ASP A 96 17.95 -16.94 -13.90
N LYS A 97 17.87 -15.94 -13.00
CA LYS A 97 16.72 -15.04 -12.80
C LYS A 97 15.46 -15.73 -12.30
N LYS A 98 15.55 -16.95 -11.77
CA LYS A 98 14.45 -17.59 -11.06
C LYS A 98 14.37 -17.15 -9.61
N TRP A 99 13.17 -17.20 -9.06
CA TRP A 99 12.87 -16.84 -7.68
C TRP A 99 13.15 -18.00 -6.75
N ALA A 100 13.64 -17.72 -5.56
CA ALA A 100 13.72 -18.67 -4.45
C ALA A 100 13.31 -17.96 -3.16
N ASP A 101 12.88 -18.70 -2.15
CA ASP A 101 12.68 -18.20 -0.80
C ASP A 101 13.94 -18.43 0.04
N LEU A 102 14.23 -17.49 0.93
CA LEU A 102 15.30 -17.56 1.92
C LEU A 102 14.82 -16.95 3.24
N SER A 103 15.45 -17.35 4.35
CA SER A 103 15.28 -16.66 5.62
C SER A 103 15.65 -15.18 5.49
N CYS A 104 14.74 -14.32 5.99
CA CYS A 104 14.89 -12.86 5.95
C CYS A 104 16.09 -12.35 6.75
N ASN A 105 16.60 -13.16 7.68
CA ASN A 105 17.73 -12.85 8.55
C ASN A 105 19.10 -13.03 7.87
N ARG A 106 19.15 -13.69 6.71
CA ARG A 106 20.40 -13.82 5.95
C ARG A 106 20.83 -12.46 5.41
N LYS A 107 22.14 -12.19 5.42
CA LYS A 107 22.69 -11.00 4.78
C LYS A 107 23.02 -11.32 3.34
N GLN A 108 22.41 -10.60 2.41
CA GLN A 108 22.68 -10.77 0.98
C GLN A 108 22.90 -9.41 0.32
N PRO A 109 23.61 -9.35 -0.82
CA PRO A 109 23.49 -8.22 -1.71
C PRO A 109 22.04 -8.04 -2.15
N PHE A 110 21.66 -6.82 -2.47
CA PHE A 110 20.32 -6.47 -2.89
C PHE A 110 20.38 -5.44 -4.01
N ILE A 111 19.29 -5.32 -4.76
CA ILE A 111 19.16 -4.33 -5.83
C ILE A 111 18.80 -2.97 -5.19
N CYS A 112 19.71 -2.44 -4.36
CA CYS A 112 20.03 -1.03 -4.04
C CYS A 112 21.34 -1.01 -3.20
N TYR A 113 22.45 -1.54 -3.72
CA TYR A 113 23.84 -1.54 -3.20
C TYR A 113 24.16 -1.55 -1.68
N ASN A 114 25.07 -2.47 -1.32
CA ASN A 114 25.57 -2.93 0.00
C ASN A 114 25.00 -4.31 0.39
N SER A 115 25.51 -4.93 1.45
CA SER A 115 25.00 -6.19 1.99
C SER A 115 24.23 -5.91 3.27
N LEU A 116 22.96 -6.30 3.31
CA LEU A 116 22.03 -6.09 4.42
C LEU A 116 21.10 -7.31 4.53
N ASN A 117 20.39 -7.46 5.66
CA ASN A 117 19.26 -8.40 5.71
C ASN A 117 18.08 -7.82 4.89
N TRP A 118 17.01 -8.60 4.68
CA TRP A 118 15.93 -8.16 3.79
C TRP A 118 15.23 -6.89 4.27
N THR A 119 14.89 -6.82 5.56
CA THR A 119 14.21 -5.65 6.17
C THR A 119 15.07 -4.38 6.10
N ASP A 120 16.38 -4.52 6.36
CA ASP A 120 17.36 -3.44 6.25
C ASP A 120 17.54 -2.98 4.80
N ALA A 121 17.60 -3.93 3.84
CA ALA A 121 17.72 -3.66 2.41
C ALA A 121 16.50 -2.89 1.86
N GLN A 122 15.29 -3.36 2.17
CA GLN A 122 14.03 -2.70 1.81
C GLN A 122 13.98 -1.27 2.35
N SER A 123 14.29 -1.12 3.64
CA SER A 123 14.39 0.16 4.32
C SER A 123 15.36 1.11 3.61
N PHE A 124 16.55 0.62 3.26
CA PHE A 124 17.57 1.38 2.55
C PHE A 124 17.10 1.84 1.18
N CYS A 125 16.46 0.96 0.39
CA CYS A 125 15.93 1.32 -0.92
C CYS A 125 14.88 2.43 -0.82
N ARG A 126 13.91 2.33 0.10
CA ARG A 126 12.86 3.34 0.25
C ARG A 126 13.36 4.71 0.72
N ASP A 127 14.49 4.73 1.43
CA ASP A 127 15.11 5.97 1.88
C ASP A 127 15.78 6.74 0.74
N ARG A 128 16.31 6.04 -0.27
CA ARG A 128 17.18 6.62 -1.33
C ARG A 128 16.61 6.52 -2.73
N HIS A 129 15.64 5.64 -2.92
CA HIS A 129 15.03 5.23 -4.17
C HIS A 129 13.52 4.96 -3.91
N THR A 130 12.87 4.20 -4.80
CA THR A 130 11.45 3.85 -4.65
C THR A 130 11.25 2.70 -3.64
N ASP A 131 11.78 1.51 -3.96
CA ASP A 131 11.70 0.29 -3.14
C ASP A 131 12.70 -0.74 -3.69
N LEU A 132 12.76 -1.94 -3.10
CA LEU A 132 13.36 -3.10 -3.75
C LEU A 132 12.62 -3.41 -5.05
N ILE A 133 13.38 -3.92 -6.03
CA ILE A 133 12.83 -4.30 -7.33
C ILE A 133 11.67 -5.28 -7.18
N SER A 134 10.54 -4.96 -7.81
CA SER A 134 9.28 -5.65 -7.59
C SER A 134 8.57 -5.96 -8.91
N GLY A 135 8.18 -7.21 -9.09
CA GLY A 135 7.39 -7.68 -10.23
C GLY A 135 8.20 -7.98 -11.52
N PRO A 136 7.63 -8.79 -12.44
CA PRO A 136 8.32 -9.23 -13.64
C PRO A 136 8.75 -8.10 -14.58
N GLU A 137 7.90 -7.08 -14.77
CA GLU A 137 8.19 -5.97 -15.69
C GLU A 137 9.44 -5.17 -15.30
N GLN A 138 9.72 -5.04 -14.00
CA GLN A 138 10.94 -4.40 -13.53
C GLN A 138 12.15 -5.33 -13.74
N MET A 139 11.97 -6.63 -13.51
CA MET A 139 13.02 -7.63 -13.70
C MET A 139 13.49 -7.75 -15.15
N GLU A 140 12.57 -7.63 -16.12
CA GLU A 140 12.92 -7.62 -17.55
C GLU A 140 13.87 -6.47 -17.92
N LYS A 141 13.80 -5.36 -17.18
CA LYS A 141 14.61 -4.15 -17.42
C LYS A 141 15.97 -4.18 -16.71
N LEU A 142 16.31 -5.27 -16.02
CA LEU A 142 17.59 -5.41 -15.33
C LEU A 142 18.77 -5.48 -16.29
N ASP A 143 19.83 -4.73 -15.97
CA ASP A 143 21.14 -4.86 -16.59
C ASP A 143 21.77 -6.19 -16.16
N VAL A 144 21.80 -7.16 -17.08
CA VAL A 144 22.27 -8.52 -16.83
C VAL A 144 23.71 -8.54 -16.35
N VAL A 145 24.59 -7.76 -16.98
CA VAL A 145 26.02 -7.75 -16.64
C VAL A 145 26.25 -7.22 -15.23
N LYS A 146 25.55 -6.14 -14.85
CA LYS A 146 25.64 -5.60 -13.50
C LYS A 146 25.04 -6.53 -12.47
N THR A 147 23.91 -7.17 -12.80
CA THR A 147 23.22 -8.11 -11.91
C THR A 147 24.10 -9.33 -11.66
N ASP A 148 24.65 -9.94 -12.71
CA ASP A 148 25.56 -11.09 -12.59
C ASP A 148 26.80 -10.75 -11.75
N ALA A 149 27.37 -9.56 -11.95
CA ALA A 149 28.52 -9.10 -11.16
C ALA A 149 28.20 -8.88 -9.67
N LEU A 150 26.93 -8.58 -9.32
CA LEU A 150 26.46 -8.49 -7.94
C LEU A 150 26.21 -9.88 -7.35
N VAL A 151 25.56 -10.76 -8.12
CA VAL A 151 25.25 -12.14 -7.72
C VAL A 151 26.53 -12.95 -7.49
N LEU A 152 27.56 -12.78 -8.32
CA LEU A 152 28.86 -13.46 -8.15
C LEU A 152 29.62 -13.05 -6.89
N LYS A 153 29.26 -11.92 -6.27
CA LYS A 153 29.86 -11.42 -5.02
C LYS A 153 29.08 -11.87 -3.78
N SER A 154 27.92 -12.50 -3.94
CA SER A 154 27.08 -12.95 -2.84
C SER A 154 27.41 -14.36 -2.39
N GLU A 155 27.16 -14.64 -1.11
CA GLU A 155 27.26 -15.99 -0.58
C GLU A 155 26.06 -16.81 -1.08
N GLY A 156 26.34 -17.83 -1.88
CA GLY A 156 25.32 -18.71 -2.45
C GLY A 156 24.72 -18.23 -3.78
N GLY A 157 25.17 -17.11 -4.36
CA GLY A 157 24.70 -16.70 -5.69
C GLY A 157 23.28 -16.12 -5.69
N PHE A 158 22.91 -15.42 -4.61
CA PHE A 158 21.61 -14.83 -4.38
C PHE A 158 21.63 -13.30 -4.27
N VAL A 159 20.53 -12.64 -4.60
CA VAL A 159 20.32 -11.20 -4.39
C VAL A 159 18.86 -10.94 -3.97
N PHE A 160 18.65 -10.17 -2.90
CA PHE A 160 17.30 -9.85 -2.44
C PHE A 160 16.52 -8.99 -3.44
N ILE A 161 15.24 -9.35 -3.58
CA ILE A 161 14.22 -8.65 -4.37
C ILE A 161 13.05 -8.28 -3.46
N GLY A 162 12.10 -7.51 -3.97
CA GLY A 162 10.94 -7.04 -3.21
C GLY A 162 9.90 -8.10 -2.87
N LEU A 163 10.09 -9.35 -3.27
CA LEU A 163 9.13 -10.43 -2.97
C LEU A 163 9.24 -10.83 -1.49
N PHE A 164 8.12 -10.89 -0.78
CA PHE A 164 8.05 -11.36 0.62
C PHE A 164 6.73 -12.08 0.90
N ARG A 165 6.69 -12.88 1.96
CA ARG A 165 5.52 -13.67 2.35
C ARG A 165 5.12 -13.33 3.79
N ASP A 166 3.89 -12.89 4.00
CA ASP A 166 3.37 -12.59 5.34
C ASP A 166 1.89 -12.96 5.53
N ALA A 167 1.46 -13.09 6.78
CA ALA A 167 0.06 -13.35 7.17
C ALA A 167 -0.66 -12.07 7.66
N TRP A 168 -0.03 -10.90 7.47
CA TRP A 168 -0.58 -9.63 7.91
C TRP A 168 -1.53 -9.10 6.85
N GLN A 169 -2.69 -8.62 7.30
CA GLN A 169 -3.71 -8.02 6.46
C GLN A 169 -4.19 -6.71 7.07
N TRP A 170 -4.63 -5.81 6.21
CA TRP A 170 -5.25 -4.58 6.65
C TRP A 170 -6.69 -4.84 7.05
N ASN A 171 -7.09 -4.30 8.19
CA ASN A 171 -8.40 -4.51 8.76
C ASN A 171 -9.54 -3.83 7.97
N ASP A 172 -9.22 -2.86 7.14
CA ASP A 172 -10.16 -2.29 6.17
C ASP A 172 -10.46 -3.23 4.99
N GLY A 173 -9.78 -4.38 4.90
CA GLY A 173 -9.87 -5.34 3.80
C GLY A 173 -9.02 -5.01 2.58
N SER A 174 -8.18 -3.96 2.65
CA SER A 174 -7.29 -3.60 1.56
C SER A 174 -6.15 -4.61 1.40
N SER A 175 -5.69 -4.77 0.16
CA SER A 175 -4.65 -5.73 -0.22
C SER A 175 -3.27 -5.08 -0.39
N PHE A 176 -3.05 -3.89 0.20
CA PHE A 176 -1.79 -3.17 0.03
C PHE A 176 -0.63 -3.91 0.69
N SER A 177 0.44 -4.07 -0.07
CA SER A 177 1.65 -4.79 0.34
C SER A 177 2.72 -3.93 1.01
N PHE A 178 2.43 -2.64 1.24
CA PHE A 178 3.34 -1.75 1.94
C PHE A 178 3.55 -2.23 3.39
N ARG A 179 4.82 -2.36 3.80
CA ARG A 179 5.22 -2.77 5.15
C ARG A 179 6.37 -1.93 5.67
N PHE A 180 6.23 -1.24 6.79
CA PHE A 180 7.30 -0.38 7.32
C PHE A 180 7.76 -0.80 8.72
N TRP A 181 8.03 -2.10 8.88
CA TRP A 181 8.48 -2.71 10.12
C TRP A 181 9.81 -2.11 10.63
N ASN A 182 10.01 -2.22 11.95
CA ASN A 182 11.27 -1.95 12.62
C ASN A 182 12.37 -2.87 12.07
N LEU A 183 13.62 -2.40 12.02
CA LEU A 183 14.77 -3.16 11.50
C LEU A 183 15.05 -4.45 12.27
N GLN A 184 14.63 -4.50 13.54
CA GLN A 184 14.74 -5.68 14.39
C GLN A 184 13.48 -6.57 14.38
N TYR A 185 12.49 -6.25 13.55
CA TYR A 185 11.29 -7.04 13.43
C TYR A 185 11.58 -8.37 12.74
N ASP A 186 11.19 -9.46 13.39
CA ASP A 186 11.37 -10.83 12.91
C ASP A 186 10.00 -11.52 12.93
N ASP A 187 9.38 -11.64 11.75
CA ASP A 187 8.04 -12.25 11.62
C ASP A 187 8.06 -13.75 11.98
N GLU A 188 9.23 -14.39 11.94
CA GLU A 188 9.43 -15.82 12.20
C GLU A 188 9.40 -16.12 13.71
N LYS A 189 9.78 -15.15 14.55
CA LYS A 189 9.89 -15.30 16.01
C LYS A 189 8.75 -14.68 16.81
N ASN A 190 7.88 -13.94 16.14
CA ASN A 190 6.92 -13.10 16.82
C ASN A 190 5.57 -13.79 16.95
N ASN A 191 4.98 -13.78 18.15
CA ASN A 191 3.65 -14.34 18.41
C ASN A 191 2.55 -13.27 18.56
N SER A 192 2.87 -11.98 18.46
CA SER A 192 1.93 -10.88 18.70
C SER A 192 1.11 -10.51 17.46
N SER A 193 -0.20 -10.32 17.57
CA SER A 193 -1.10 -10.26 16.40
C SER A 193 -1.46 -8.86 15.88
N CYS A 194 -1.09 -7.78 16.59
CA CYS A 194 -1.50 -6.41 16.25
C CYS A 194 -0.31 -5.50 15.99
N ALA A 195 -0.39 -4.63 14.98
CA ALA A 195 0.70 -3.72 14.63
C ALA A 195 0.53 -2.35 15.28
N MET A 196 1.59 -1.85 15.88
CA MET A 196 1.72 -0.51 16.43
C MET A 196 2.80 0.25 15.66
N MET A 197 2.57 1.52 15.39
CA MET A 197 3.56 2.43 14.85
C MET A 197 4.24 3.19 15.98
N ASN A 198 5.56 3.34 15.91
CA ASN A 198 6.36 4.13 16.85
C ASN A 198 6.58 5.58 16.39
N GLU A 199 7.31 6.36 17.18
CA GLU A 199 7.61 7.78 16.91
C GLU A 199 8.33 8.01 15.57
N GLY A 200 9.15 7.07 15.12
CA GLY A 200 9.83 7.12 13.82
C GLY A 200 8.96 6.70 12.64
N GLY A 201 7.69 6.37 12.88
CA GLY A 201 6.79 5.77 11.91
C GLY A 201 7.05 4.28 11.65
N ARG A 202 8.01 3.65 12.33
CA ARG A 202 8.32 2.22 12.16
C ARG A 202 7.32 1.37 12.92
N TRP A 203 7.02 0.20 12.37
CA TRP A 203 6.01 -0.68 12.95
C TRP A 203 6.65 -1.76 13.82
N SER A 204 5.95 -2.15 14.87
CA SER A 204 6.26 -3.29 15.73
C SER A 204 4.97 -4.03 16.02
N SER A 205 5.05 -5.33 16.26
CA SER A 205 3.89 -6.07 16.75
C SER A 205 3.76 -5.92 18.27
N GLU A 206 2.53 -5.89 18.76
CA GLU A 206 2.21 -5.83 20.17
C GLU A 206 0.98 -6.71 20.46
N ASN A 207 0.82 -7.09 21.73
CA ASN A 207 -0.36 -7.78 22.20
C ASN A 207 -1.61 -6.89 22.06
N CYS A 208 -2.59 -7.36 21.30
CA CYS A 208 -3.83 -6.66 20.98
C CYS A 208 -4.65 -6.23 22.21
N SER A 209 -4.47 -6.93 23.34
CA SER A 209 -5.17 -6.67 24.60
C SER A 209 -4.60 -5.48 25.39
N VAL A 210 -3.44 -4.94 24.99
CA VAL A 210 -2.85 -3.78 25.65
C VAL A 210 -3.49 -2.51 25.11
N GLU A 211 -3.83 -1.57 26.00
CA GLU A 211 -4.48 -0.33 25.61
C GLU A 211 -3.47 0.72 25.14
N HIS A 212 -3.68 1.29 23.95
CA HIS A 212 -2.84 2.34 23.38
C HIS A 212 -3.65 3.41 22.64
N PRO A 213 -3.07 4.62 22.41
CA PRO A 213 -3.58 5.56 21.42
C PRO A 213 -3.63 4.93 20.03
N PHE A 214 -4.45 5.49 19.14
CA PHE A 214 -4.69 4.89 17.82
C PHE A 214 -4.95 5.94 16.75
N ILE A 215 -4.85 5.53 15.48
CA ILE A 215 -5.05 6.42 14.34
C ILE A 215 -6.19 5.89 13.49
N CYS A 216 -7.21 6.71 13.27
CA CYS A 216 -8.27 6.43 12.30
C CYS A 216 -7.98 7.09 10.96
N TYR A 217 -8.56 6.59 9.88
CA TYR A 217 -8.50 7.25 8.57
C TYR A 217 -9.82 7.16 7.82
N ASP A 218 -9.90 7.97 6.78
CA ASP A 218 -10.98 7.96 5.80
C ASP A 218 -10.35 7.63 4.44
N HIS A 219 -10.88 6.63 3.72
CA HIS A 219 -10.41 6.30 2.36
C HIS A 219 -10.50 7.49 1.42
N VAL A 220 -11.58 8.26 1.56
CA VAL A 220 -11.83 9.49 0.82
C VAL A 220 -12.33 10.54 1.79
N ILE A 221 -11.84 11.76 1.63
CA ILE A 221 -12.28 12.92 2.41
C ILE A 221 -13.05 13.85 1.49
N LEU A 222 -14.16 14.37 1.99
CA LEU A 222 -14.96 15.36 1.28
C LEU A 222 -14.41 16.75 1.59
N ILE A 223 -13.87 17.43 0.59
CA ILE A 223 -13.49 18.84 0.70
C ILE A 223 -14.72 19.69 0.40
N LYS A 224 -15.16 20.50 1.38
CA LYS A 224 -16.38 21.31 1.31
C LYS A 224 -16.15 22.72 0.76
N GLU A 225 -15.08 22.89 -0.02
CA GLU A 225 -14.72 24.16 -0.64
C GLU A 225 -15.06 24.13 -2.13
N ASN A 226 -15.63 25.21 -2.64
CA ASN A 226 -15.96 25.32 -4.06
C ASN A 226 -14.69 25.65 -4.85
N MET A 227 -14.29 24.73 -5.73
CA MET A 227 -13.10 24.84 -6.58
C MET A 227 -13.42 24.37 -8.00
N THR A 228 -12.69 24.88 -8.98
CA THR A 228 -12.64 24.26 -10.32
C THR A 228 -11.92 22.91 -10.25
N TRP A 229 -12.07 22.08 -11.28
CA TRP A 229 -11.40 20.77 -11.33
C TRP A 229 -9.88 20.88 -11.18
N GLU A 230 -9.26 21.86 -11.85
CA GLU A 230 -7.80 22.06 -11.82
C GLU A 230 -7.32 22.58 -10.46
N GLU A 231 -8.06 23.51 -9.84
CA GLU A 231 -7.78 23.96 -8.47
C GLU A 231 -7.91 22.81 -7.47
N ALA A 232 -8.96 21.99 -7.58
CA ALA A 232 -9.18 20.83 -6.73
C ALA A 232 -8.06 19.79 -6.89
N LEU A 233 -7.62 19.52 -8.12
CA LEU A 233 -6.48 18.66 -8.42
C LEU A 233 -5.22 19.15 -7.71
N TYR A 234 -4.89 20.42 -7.91
CA TYR A 234 -3.70 21.01 -7.33
C TYR A 234 -3.78 21.00 -5.79
N TYR A 235 -4.93 21.36 -5.23
CA TYR A 235 -5.18 21.38 -3.80
C TYR A 235 -5.00 19.97 -3.19
N CYS A 236 -5.63 18.95 -3.77
CA CYS A 236 -5.53 17.57 -3.29
C CYS A 236 -4.10 17.03 -3.40
N ARG A 237 -3.37 17.32 -4.47
CA ARG A 237 -1.96 16.91 -4.60
C ARG A 237 -1.02 17.63 -3.62
N HIS A 238 -1.38 18.84 -3.20
CA HIS A 238 -0.58 19.62 -2.25
C HIS A 238 -0.87 19.28 -0.79
N HIS A 239 -2.15 19.07 -0.44
CA HIS A 239 -2.58 18.90 0.95
C HIS A 239 -2.93 17.45 1.30
N HIS A 240 -3.17 16.61 0.29
CA HIS A 240 -3.65 15.24 0.42
C HIS A 240 -2.86 14.30 -0.50
N HIS A 241 -3.51 13.33 -1.14
CA HIS A 241 -2.87 12.41 -2.07
C HIS A 241 -3.14 12.82 -3.52
N ASP A 242 -4.38 12.64 -3.97
CA ASP A 242 -4.86 13.10 -5.28
C ASP A 242 -6.40 13.21 -5.27
N LEU A 243 -7.01 13.65 -6.37
CA LEU A 243 -8.44 13.47 -6.60
C LEU A 243 -8.79 11.99 -6.68
N VAL A 244 -10.00 11.64 -6.22
CA VAL A 244 -10.42 10.25 -6.15
C VAL A 244 -10.51 9.60 -7.53
N THR A 245 -9.94 8.40 -7.62
CA THR A 245 -10.08 7.48 -8.75
C THR A 245 -11.01 6.34 -8.33
N ILE A 246 -11.91 5.93 -9.23
CA ILE A 246 -12.88 4.85 -8.97
C ILE A 246 -12.69 3.73 -10.00
N THR A 247 -12.06 2.66 -9.55
CA THR A 247 -11.67 1.48 -10.35
C THR A 247 -12.58 0.29 -10.15
N ASN A 248 -13.41 0.30 -9.10
CA ASN A 248 -14.28 -0.82 -8.73
C ASN A 248 -15.52 -0.37 -7.94
N LEU A 249 -16.46 -1.30 -7.75
CA LEU A 249 -17.73 -1.04 -7.06
C LEU A 249 -17.55 -0.66 -5.59
N ASN A 250 -16.56 -1.21 -4.89
CA ASN A 250 -16.34 -0.89 -3.48
C ASN A 250 -15.93 0.58 -3.32
N GLU A 251 -15.00 1.05 -4.16
CA GLU A 251 -14.61 2.46 -4.22
C GLU A 251 -15.81 3.37 -4.55
N GLN A 252 -16.65 2.98 -5.52
CA GLN A 252 -17.87 3.73 -5.84
C GLN A 252 -18.76 3.91 -4.61
N ILE A 253 -19.04 2.83 -3.87
CA ILE A 253 -19.87 2.85 -2.67
C ILE A 253 -19.28 3.80 -1.62
N TRP A 254 -17.96 3.73 -1.37
CA TRP A 254 -17.28 4.62 -0.41
C TRP A 254 -17.40 6.10 -0.78
N VAL A 255 -17.21 6.42 -2.06
CA VAL A 255 -17.33 7.80 -2.56
C VAL A 255 -18.78 8.29 -2.47
N GLN A 256 -19.75 7.43 -2.81
CA GLN A 256 -21.18 7.76 -2.68
C GLN A 256 -21.57 8.04 -1.23
N GLU A 257 -21.15 7.22 -0.27
CA GLU A 257 -21.45 7.46 1.15
C GLU A 257 -20.86 8.78 1.66
N LYS A 258 -19.63 9.12 1.28
CA LYS A 258 -19.00 10.39 1.70
C LYS A 258 -19.64 11.60 1.03
N THR A 259 -20.09 11.48 -0.22
CA THR A 259 -20.74 12.58 -0.98
C THR A 259 -22.21 12.81 -0.61
N LYS A 260 -22.83 12.01 0.26
CA LYS A 260 -24.17 12.31 0.80
C LYS A 260 -24.22 13.61 1.62
N ASN A 261 -23.12 13.98 2.28
CA ASN A 261 -23.06 15.09 3.25
C ASN A 261 -22.77 16.46 2.61
N ALA A 262 -23.17 16.61 1.36
CA ALA A 262 -22.46 17.44 0.44
C ALA A 262 -23.47 18.23 -0.41
N SER A 263 -23.22 19.52 -0.62
CA SER A 263 -24.26 20.50 -0.99
C SER A 263 -24.41 20.79 -2.48
N SER A 264 -23.51 20.28 -3.32
CA SER A 264 -23.44 20.48 -4.78
C SER A 264 -22.75 19.28 -5.43
N PRO A 265 -22.87 18.99 -6.73
CA PRO A 265 -22.10 17.91 -7.37
C PRO A 265 -20.57 18.05 -7.13
N PHE A 266 -19.85 16.93 -7.00
CA PHE A 266 -18.41 16.91 -6.68
C PHE A 266 -17.58 16.43 -7.84
N VAL A 267 -16.49 17.14 -8.13
CA VAL A 267 -15.49 16.71 -9.10
C VAL A 267 -14.75 15.47 -8.62
N THR A 268 -14.54 14.52 -9.52
CA THR A 268 -13.68 13.35 -9.31
C THR A 268 -12.38 13.51 -10.10
N GLY A 269 -11.46 12.56 -9.97
CA GLY A 269 -10.23 12.51 -10.76
C GLY A 269 -10.45 12.21 -12.25
N LEU A 270 -11.69 12.12 -12.72
CA LEU A 270 -12.01 11.74 -14.09
C LEU A 270 -11.96 12.96 -15.01
N ARG A 271 -11.23 12.88 -16.12
CA ARG A 271 -11.14 13.97 -17.11
C ARG A 271 -11.18 13.45 -18.54
N TYR A 272 -11.79 14.22 -19.43
CA TYR A 272 -11.79 13.94 -20.86
C TYR A 272 -10.61 14.61 -21.55
N THR A 273 -9.88 13.86 -22.38
CA THR A 273 -8.85 14.42 -23.27
C THR A 273 -9.34 14.50 -24.70
N CYS A 274 -9.42 15.71 -25.25
CA CYS A 274 -9.80 15.92 -26.65
C CYS A 274 -8.74 15.49 -27.66
N THR A 275 -7.46 15.47 -27.27
CA THR A 275 -6.39 15.05 -28.17
C THR A 275 -6.40 13.55 -28.42
N LEU A 276 -6.81 12.76 -27.42
CA LEU A 276 -6.84 11.30 -27.51
C LEU A 276 -8.25 10.72 -27.60
N GLY A 277 -9.29 11.52 -27.35
CA GLY A 277 -10.69 11.14 -27.52
C GLY A 277 -11.25 10.20 -26.45
N PHE A 278 -10.62 10.11 -25.27
CA PHE A 278 -11.04 9.21 -24.20
C PHE A 278 -11.03 9.85 -22.80
N TRP A 279 -11.70 9.19 -21.86
CA TRP A 279 -11.70 9.54 -20.44
C TRP A 279 -10.57 8.80 -19.71
N PHE A 280 -9.91 9.49 -18.79
CA PHE A 280 -8.85 8.93 -17.96
C PHE A 280 -8.95 9.45 -16.52
N TRP A 281 -8.40 8.67 -15.60
CA TRP A 281 -8.26 9.07 -14.21
C TRP A 281 -6.95 9.82 -13.99
N VAL A 282 -6.89 10.70 -12.99
CA VAL A 282 -5.64 11.39 -12.60
C VAL A 282 -4.52 10.46 -12.12
N SER A 283 -4.84 9.19 -11.85
CA SER A 283 -3.90 8.10 -11.59
C SER A 283 -3.22 7.53 -12.86
N ASP A 284 -3.49 8.13 -14.03
CA ASP A 284 -3.08 7.64 -15.36
C ASP A 284 -3.66 6.26 -15.73
N GLU A 285 -4.69 5.80 -15.01
CA GLU A 285 -5.41 4.56 -15.32
C GLU A 285 -6.53 4.79 -16.35
N VAL A 286 -6.67 3.81 -17.25
CA VAL A 286 -7.79 3.76 -18.21
C VAL A 286 -9.08 3.41 -17.47
N VAL A 287 -10.18 4.03 -17.87
CA VAL A 287 -11.49 3.83 -17.23
C VAL A 287 -12.04 2.43 -17.53
N HIS A 288 -11.80 1.49 -16.62
CA HIS A 288 -12.33 0.12 -16.68
C HIS A 288 -13.71 -0.01 -16.02
N TYR A 289 -13.91 0.65 -14.88
CA TYR A 289 -15.19 0.71 -14.17
C TYR A 289 -15.99 1.95 -14.61
N LYS A 290 -17.29 1.79 -14.85
CA LYS A 290 -18.17 2.84 -15.36
C LYS A 290 -19.49 2.86 -14.60
N ASN A 291 -19.87 4.03 -14.10
CA ASN A 291 -21.16 4.27 -13.46
C ASN A 291 -21.66 5.69 -13.84
N TRP A 292 -22.09 5.84 -15.09
CA TRP A 292 -22.50 7.14 -15.63
C TRP A 292 -23.97 7.43 -15.36
N ALA A 293 -24.28 8.68 -14.97
CA ALA A 293 -25.66 9.17 -14.87
C ALA A 293 -26.31 9.30 -16.27
N SER A 294 -27.64 9.29 -16.32
CA SER A 294 -28.43 9.47 -17.55
C SER A 294 -28.82 10.94 -17.75
N PRO A 295 -28.76 11.49 -18.99
CA PRO A 295 -28.35 10.85 -20.24
C PRO A 295 -26.84 10.57 -20.31
N GLU A 296 -26.44 9.60 -21.15
CA GLU A 296 -25.07 9.07 -21.25
C GLU A 296 -23.99 10.14 -21.57
N GLN A 297 -22.72 9.76 -21.33
CA GLN A 297 -21.49 10.55 -21.45
C GLN A 297 -21.51 11.65 -22.52
N VAL A 298 -21.30 12.89 -22.08
CA VAL A 298 -21.01 14.03 -22.96
C VAL A 298 -19.50 14.16 -23.14
N ASN A 299 -19.02 13.91 -24.36
CA ASN A 299 -17.60 13.92 -24.71
C ASN A 299 -17.21 15.28 -25.31
N GLU A 300 -17.21 16.32 -24.48
CA GLU A 300 -16.77 17.67 -24.86
C GLU A 300 -15.41 18.00 -24.23
N CYS A 301 -14.69 18.94 -24.84
CA CYS A 301 -13.39 19.37 -24.32
C CYS A 301 -13.52 20.02 -22.94
N ASP A 302 -12.51 19.80 -22.11
CA ASP A 302 -12.42 20.30 -20.73
C ASP A 302 -13.53 19.80 -19.79
N MET A 303 -14.20 18.71 -20.17
CA MET A 303 -15.14 18.03 -19.28
C MET A 303 -14.41 17.20 -18.23
N SER A 304 -14.87 17.34 -16.98
CA SER A 304 -14.49 16.51 -15.85
C SER A 304 -15.66 15.67 -15.38
N GLY A 305 -15.39 14.46 -14.88
CA GLY A 305 -16.39 13.66 -14.21
C GLY A 305 -16.75 14.30 -12.87
N ALA A 306 -18.04 14.30 -12.57
CA ALA A 306 -18.56 14.70 -11.27
C ALA A 306 -19.61 13.70 -10.79
N MET A 307 -19.65 13.48 -9.48
CA MET A 307 -20.67 12.64 -8.83
C MET A 307 -21.80 13.52 -8.31
N GLN A 308 -23.04 13.12 -8.59
CA GLN A 308 -24.23 13.84 -8.14
C GLN A 308 -24.49 13.59 -6.65
N THR A 309 -24.89 14.64 -5.93
CA THR A 309 -25.26 14.54 -4.51
C THR A 309 -26.48 13.65 -4.31
N GLY A 310 -26.32 12.57 -3.54
CA GLY A 310 -27.43 11.67 -3.19
C GLY A 310 -27.97 10.82 -4.35
N GLY A 311 -27.23 10.72 -5.45
CA GLY A 311 -27.57 9.83 -6.57
C GLY A 311 -27.23 8.36 -6.28
N GLU A 312 -28.04 7.44 -6.79
CA GLU A 312 -27.73 5.99 -6.83
C GLU A 312 -26.67 5.66 -7.91
N HIS A 313 -26.31 6.64 -8.73
CA HIS A 313 -25.38 6.54 -9.87
C HIS A 313 -24.27 7.59 -9.76
#